data_AF-A0A3C2C5V3-F1
#
_entry.id   AF-A0A3C2C5V3-F1
#
_cell.length_a   1.000
_cell.length_b   1.000
_cell.length_c   1.000
_cell.angle_alpha   90.00
_cell.angle_beta   90.00
_cell.angle_gamma   90.00
#
_symmetry.space_group_name_H-M   'P 1'
#
loop_
_entity.id
_entity.type
_entity.pdbx_description
1 polymer ?
#
loop_
_entity_poly.entity_id
_entity_poly.type
_entity_poly.pdbx_seq_one_letter_code
_entity_poly.pdbx_strand_id
1 'polypeptide(L)'
;EYNRDAGKLGENIEWCEVNEKKICLLANSGCLNFCPAQTFHDNLVAHLKEINERKNWQGYNPILCQSHYSTFGNWVSFLQDSSWIRPEDINNYERKVPLIKLATRTHQNPRQVIQAYARGKFAGNLLDLTEPGHGGRFKGYIVDNTLFPKDWFNTTFNCKGKCNECNYCEKVMEKVLVKMGNMV
;
A
#
# COMPACT_ATOMS: atom_id res chain seq x y z
N GLU A 1 -6.30 5.34 5.39
CA GLU A 1 -6.79 5.72 4.05
C GLU A 1 -7.98 4.84 3.69
N TYR A 2 -8.81 5.22 2.72
CA TYR A 2 -10.10 4.55 2.42
C TYR A 2 -10.22 4.03 0.98
N ASN A 3 -9.10 3.83 0.28
CA ASN A 3 -9.12 3.42 -1.13
C ASN A 3 -9.87 2.10 -1.37
N ARG A 4 -9.91 1.19 -0.39
CA ARG A 4 -10.59 -0.12 -0.46
C ARG A 4 -11.90 -0.17 0.34
N ASP A 5 -12.48 0.98 0.69
CA ASP A 5 -13.78 1.04 1.37
C ASP A 5 -14.81 1.67 0.43
N ALA A 6 -15.66 0.84 -0.17
CA ALA A 6 -16.70 1.28 -1.10
C ALA A 6 -17.65 2.33 -0.51
N GLY A 7 -18.04 2.13 0.75
CA GLY A 7 -18.98 3.03 1.42
C GLY A 7 -18.33 4.38 1.68
N LYS A 8 -17.14 4.37 2.29
CA LYS A 8 -16.46 5.61 2.65
C LYS A 8 -15.98 6.38 1.43
N LEU A 9 -15.54 5.68 0.38
CA LEU A 9 -15.17 6.32 -0.89
C LEU A 9 -16.40 6.97 -1.54
N GLY A 10 -17.55 6.30 -1.55
CA GLY A 10 -18.81 6.86 -2.07
C GLY A 10 -19.22 8.14 -1.34
N GLU A 11 -19.23 8.11 0.00
CA GLU A 11 -19.51 9.29 0.83
C GLU A 11 -18.57 10.47 0.50
N ASN A 12 -17.28 10.20 0.34
CA ASN A 12 -16.29 11.24 0.04
C ASN A 12 -16.44 11.80 -1.38
N ILE A 13 -16.84 10.99 -2.36
CA ILE A 13 -17.12 11.43 -3.73
C ILE A 13 -18.33 12.37 -3.72
N GLU A 14 -19.45 11.94 -3.13
CA GLU A 14 -20.67 12.73 -3.04
C GLU A 14 -20.42 14.07 -2.33
N TRP A 15 -19.69 14.04 -1.20
CA TRP A 15 -19.32 15.26 -0.50
C TRP A 15 -18.49 16.20 -1.38
N CYS A 16 -17.55 15.66 -2.16
CA CYS A 16 -16.73 16.44 -3.08
C CYS A 16 -17.59 17.08 -4.19
N GLU A 17 -18.52 16.34 -4.79
CA GLU A 17 -19.43 16.84 -5.83
C GLU A 17 -20.30 18.00 -5.33
N VAL A 18 -20.93 17.84 -4.17
CA VAL A 18 -21.78 18.87 -3.54
C VAL A 18 -21.01 20.16 -3.21
N ASN A 19 -19.70 20.04 -2.93
CA ASN A 19 -18.85 21.17 -2.53
C ASN A 19 -17.93 21.68 -3.65
N GLU A 20 -18.16 21.25 -4.90
CA GLU A 20 -17.36 21.62 -6.07
C GLU A 20 -15.85 21.33 -5.87
N LYS A 21 -15.54 20.22 -5.19
CA LYS A 21 -14.18 19.71 -4.96
C LYS A 21 -13.93 18.48 -5.83
N LYS A 22 -12.64 18.18 -6.03
CA LYS A 22 -12.18 16.98 -6.73
C LYS A 22 -11.48 16.07 -5.74
N ILE A 23 -11.96 14.83 -5.63
CA ILE A 23 -11.27 13.79 -4.89
C ILE A 23 -10.04 13.32 -5.68
N CYS A 24 -8.96 13.00 -4.96
CA CYS A 24 -7.76 12.39 -5.52
C CYS A 24 -7.38 11.19 -4.67
N LEU A 25 -7.14 10.05 -5.29
CA LEU A 25 -6.64 8.87 -4.59
C LEU A 25 -5.11 8.81 -4.66
N LEU A 26 -4.49 8.12 -3.69
CA LEU A 26 -3.06 7.79 -3.73
C LEU A 26 -2.95 6.27 -3.83
N ALA A 27 -2.53 5.75 -4.99
CA ALA A 27 -2.64 4.32 -5.27
C ALA A 27 -1.59 3.47 -4.55
N ASN A 28 -0.35 3.95 -4.43
CA ASN A 28 0.77 3.13 -4.01
C ASN A 28 1.31 3.50 -2.62
N SER A 29 0.45 4.02 -1.73
CA SER A 29 0.81 4.23 -0.32
C SER A 29 1.09 2.87 0.35
N GLY A 30 2.31 2.68 0.85
CA GLY A 30 2.71 1.49 1.62
C GLY A 30 2.31 1.55 3.09
N CYS A 31 1.72 2.66 3.54
CA CYS A 31 1.39 2.88 4.93
C CYS A 31 0.28 1.93 5.44
N LEU A 32 0.38 1.58 6.72
CA LEU A 32 -0.73 0.98 7.45
C LEU A 32 -1.81 2.04 7.66
N ASN A 33 -3.07 1.66 7.46
CA ASN A 33 -4.24 2.46 7.77
C ASN A 33 -4.27 2.78 9.26
N PHE A 34 -4.60 4.03 9.57
CA PHE A 34 -4.75 4.50 10.95
C PHE A 34 -3.52 4.22 11.82
N CYS A 35 -2.33 4.23 11.21
CA CYS A 35 -1.08 4.07 11.93
C CYS A 35 -0.94 5.15 13.01
N PRO A 36 -0.76 4.81 14.29
CA PRO A 36 -0.68 5.79 15.37
C PRO A 36 0.54 6.70 15.25
N ALA A 37 1.57 6.28 14.50
CA ALA A 37 2.77 7.06 14.24
C ALA A 37 2.67 7.96 13.00
N GLN A 38 1.53 8.03 12.30
CA GLN A 38 1.42 8.71 11.01
C GLN A 38 1.86 10.17 11.08
N THR A 39 1.28 10.98 11.96
CA THR A 39 1.62 12.42 12.06
C THR A 39 3.09 12.64 12.37
N PHE A 40 3.66 11.84 13.27
CA PHE A 40 5.07 11.92 13.60
C PHE A 40 5.96 11.51 12.42
N HIS A 41 5.60 10.45 11.71
CA HIS A 41 6.31 9.96 10.54
C HIS A 41 6.27 10.95 9.37
N ASP A 42 5.12 11.58 9.11
CA ASP A 42 4.97 12.59 8.06
C ASP A 42 5.86 13.81 8.36
N ASN A 43 5.90 14.26 9.61
CA ASN A 43 6.82 15.31 10.06
C ASN A 43 8.29 14.88 9.93
N LEU A 44 8.61 13.64 10.29
CA LEU A 44 9.96 13.09 10.13
C LEU A 44 10.42 13.12 8.67
N VAL A 45 9.56 12.68 7.74
CA VAL A 45 9.86 12.68 6.31
C VAL A 45 9.99 14.10 5.77
N ALA A 46 9.14 15.03 6.22
CA ALA A 46 9.18 16.43 5.80
C ALA A 46 10.49 17.15 6.19
N HIS A 47 11.12 16.74 7.30
CA HIS A 47 12.37 17.30 7.82
C HIS A 47 13.58 16.35 7.71
N LEU A 48 13.48 15.32 6.87
CA LEU A 48 14.47 14.24 6.84
C LEU A 48 15.87 14.75 6.51
N LYS A 49 15.97 15.78 5.66
CA LYS A 49 17.24 16.39 5.28
C LYS A 49 17.93 17.02 6.48
N GLU A 50 17.23 17.90 7.19
CA GLU A 50 17.73 18.60 8.37
C GLU A 50 18.06 17.63 9.51
N ILE A 51 17.26 16.56 9.66
CA ILE A 51 17.50 15.52 10.66
C ILE A 51 18.79 14.75 10.34
N ASN A 52 19.03 14.40 9.08
CA ASN A 52 20.23 13.68 8.67
C ASN A 52 21.53 14.48 8.86
N GLU A 53 21.44 15.82 8.93
CA GLU A 53 22.56 16.72 9.23
C GLU A 53 22.90 16.79 10.74
N ARG A 54 22.09 16.15 11.61
CA ARG A 54 22.29 16.11 13.07
C ARG A 54 22.85 14.77 13.53
N LYS A 55 23.49 14.78 14.71
CA LYS A 55 23.83 13.55 15.43
C LYS A 55 22.56 12.94 16.03
N ASN A 56 21.97 12.01 15.30
CA ASN A 56 20.80 11.26 15.77
C ASN A 56 21.17 10.17 16.77
N TRP A 57 20.18 9.73 17.56
CA TRP A 57 20.33 8.60 18.47
C TRP A 57 20.55 7.31 17.67
N GLN A 58 21.66 6.63 17.94
CA GLN A 58 22.03 5.40 17.24
C GLN A 58 21.11 4.24 17.65
N GLY A 59 20.63 3.48 16.67
CA GLY A 59 19.81 2.29 16.90
C GLY A 59 18.32 2.55 17.19
N TYR A 60 17.86 3.80 17.20
CA TYR A 60 16.42 4.10 17.29
C TYR A 60 15.79 4.14 15.89
N ASN A 61 14.72 3.36 15.68
CA ASN A 61 13.94 3.39 14.46
C ASN A 61 12.55 4.03 14.70
N PRO A 62 12.35 5.30 14.31
CA PRO A 62 11.07 5.99 14.47
C PRO A 62 9.97 5.48 13.53
N ILE A 63 10.30 4.65 12.54
CA ILE A 63 9.37 4.27 11.47
C ILE A 63 8.67 2.96 11.86
N LEU A 64 7.51 3.09 12.51
CA LEU A 64 6.76 1.98 13.12
C LEU A 64 6.50 0.81 12.18
N CYS A 65 6.15 1.05 10.92
CA CYS A 65 5.89 -0.03 9.96
C CYS A 65 7.12 -0.89 9.67
N GLN A 66 8.34 -0.36 9.83
CA GLN A 66 9.57 -1.14 9.69
C GLN A 66 9.69 -2.16 10.82
N SER A 67 9.48 -1.72 12.05
CA SER A 67 9.49 -2.60 13.22
C SER A 67 8.35 -3.63 13.14
N HIS A 68 7.16 -3.20 12.72
CA HIS A 68 6.00 -4.08 12.55
C HIS A 68 6.27 -5.22 11.56
N TYR A 69 6.77 -4.91 10.37
CA TYR A 69 7.08 -5.91 9.34
C TYR A 69 8.39 -6.67 9.57
N SER A 70 9.13 -6.38 10.64
CA SER A 70 10.30 -7.21 11.02
C SER A 70 9.89 -8.60 11.53
N THR A 71 8.64 -8.75 11.94
CA THR A 71 8.04 -10.01 12.38
C THR A 71 7.27 -10.65 11.23
N PHE A 72 7.62 -11.88 10.85
CA PHE A 72 6.98 -12.62 9.75
C PHE A 72 5.45 -12.75 9.91
N GLY A 73 4.98 -13.03 11.13
CA GLY A 73 3.54 -13.16 11.43
C GLY A 73 2.73 -11.88 11.17
N ASN A 74 3.38 -10.72 11.11
CA ASN A 74 2.72 -9.45 10.86
C ASN A 74 2.56 -9.15 9.37
N TRP A 75 3.16 -9.91 8.46
CA TRP A 75 3.18 -9.57 7.03
C TRP A 75 1.79 -9.53 6.41
N VAL A 76 0.84 -10.32 6.91
CA VAL A 76 -0.56 -10.30 6.45
C VAL A 76 -1.22 -8.92 6.60
N SER A 77 -0.77 -8.09 7.55
CA SER A 77 -1.24 -6.70 7.69
C SER A 77 -0.97 -5.84 6.45
N PHE A 78 0.00 -6.21 5.60
CA PHE A 78 0.18 -5.55 4.30
C PHE A 78 -1.03 -5.73 3.40
N LEU A 79 -1.75 -6.86 3.50
CA LEU A 79 -2.98 -7.12 2.76
C LEU A 79 -4.22 -6.66 3.52
N GLN A 80 -4.25 -6.79 4.85
CA GLN A 80 -5.41 -6.47 5.69
C GLN A 80 -5.52 -4.98 5.98
N ASP A 81 -4.43 -4.38 6.44
CA ASP A 81 -4.43 -3.11 7.15
C ASP A 81 -3.88 -1.96 6.32
N SER A 82 -3.56 -2.15 5.04
CA SER A 82 -3.14 -1.07 4.13
C SER A 82 -4.26 -0.66 3.18
N SER A 83 -4.03 0.31 2.29
CA SER A 83 -5.03 0.67 1.27
C SER A 83 -4.45 0.91 -0.13
N TRP A 84 -3.31 0.28 -0.45
CA TRP A 84 -2.80 0.35 -1.80
C TRP A 84 -3.82 -0.19 -2.82
N ILE A 85 -3.70 0.28 -4.06
CA ILE A 85 -4.49 -0.13 -5.23
C ILE A 85 -3.54 -0.84 -6.18
N ARG A 86 -3.84 -2.08 -6.57
CA ARG A 86 -3.03 -2.79 -7.57
C ARG A 86 -3.15 -2.13 -8.93
N PRO A 87 -2.10 -2.21 -9.78
CA PRO A 87 -2.19 -1.80 -11.17
C PRO A 87 -3.38 -2.43 -11.90
N GLU A 88 -3.65 -3.72 -11.68
CA GLU A 88 -4.76 -4.46 -12.29
C GLU A 88 -6.14 -3.93 -11.87
N ASP A 89 -6.22 -3.31 -10.70
CA ASP A 89 -7.48 -2.85 -10.12
C ASP A 89 -7.78 -1.38 -10.45
N ILE A 90 -6.85 -0.68 -11.10
CA ILE A 90 -6.92 0.78 -11.32
C ILE A 90 -8.16 1.20 -12.12
N ASN A 91 -8.55 0.39 -13.11
CA ASN A 91 -9.69 0.66 -13.98
C ASN A 91 -11.03 0.68 -13.23
N ASN A 92 -11.10 0.05 -12.04
CA ASN A 92 -12.29 0.09 -11.19
C ASN A 92 -12.52 1.47 -10.54
N TYR A 93 -11.51 2.35 -10.59
CA TYR A 93 -11.51 3.69 -10.01
C TYR A 93 -11.55 4.80 -11.07
N GLU A 94 -11.00 4.58 -12.27
CA GLU A 94 -10.84 5.64 -13.31
C GLU A 94 -12.13 6.38 -13.67
N ARG A 95 -13.29 5.75 -13.54
CA ARG A 95 -14.60 6.38 -13.81
C ARG A 95 -15.27 6.99 -12.58
N LYS A 96 -14.72 6.75 -11.39
CA LYS A 96 -15.28 7.21 -10.09
C LYS A 96 -14.52 8.41 -9.55
N VAL A 97 -13.25 8.55 -9.89
CA VAL A 97 -12.39 9.64 -9.39
C VAL A 97 -11.66 10.32 -10.55
N PRO A 98 -11.49 11.65 -10.51
CA PRO A 98 -10.86 12.40 -11.59
C PRO A 98 -9.34 12.23 -11.66
N LEU A 99 -8.70 11.79 -10.56
CA LEU A 99 -7.25 11.68 -10.49
C LEU A 99 -6.82 10.59 -9.50
N ILE A 100 -5.81 9.82 -9.91
CA ILE A 100 -5.09 8.89 -9.05
C ILE A 100 -3.61 9.25 -9.08
N LYS A 101 -3.08 9.58 -7.90
CA LYS A 101 -1.70 9.98 -7.68
C LYS A 101 -0.83 8.76 -7.40
N LEU A 102 0.42 8.83 -7.85
CA LEU A 102 1.50 7.91 -7.49
C LEU A 102 2.56 8.65 -6.66
N ALA A 103 2.95 8.06 -5.53
CA ALA A 103 4.09 8.51 -4.74
C ALA A 103 5.37 7.91 -5.33
N THR A 104 6.14 8.75 -6.03
CA THR A 104 7.37 8.33 -6.73
C THR A 104 8.58 9.23 -6.45
N ARG A 105 8.41 10.32 -5.68
CA ARG A 105 9.43 11.36 -5.48
C ARG A 105 10.73 10.82 -4.88
N THR A 106 10.62 9.91 -3.92
CA THR A 106 11.74 9.29 -3.20
C THR A 106 11.92 7.82 -3.58
N HIS A 107 11.13 7.33 -4.53
CA HIS A 107 11.10 5.93 -4.90
C HIS A 107 12.37 5.56 -5.67
N GLN A 108 12.97 4.41 -5.36
CA GLN A 108 14.24 3.99 -5.99
C GLN A 108 14.08 3.70 -7.49
N ASN A 109 12.92 3.18 -7.89
CA ASN A 109 12.60 2.88 -9.30
C ASN A 109 11.26 3.49 -9.73
N PRO A 110 11.17 4.82 -9.92
CA PRO A 110 9.90 5.48 -10.19
C PRO A 110 9.33 5.12 -11.58
N ARG A 111 10.20 4.75 -12.53
CA ARG A 111 9.79 4.32 -13.87
C ARG A 111 8.99 3.03 -13.84
N GLN A 112 9.38 2.06 -13.01
CA GLN A 112 8.66 0.80 -12.83
C GLN A 112 7.24 1.05 -12.30
N VAL A 113 7.10 1.90 -11.28
CA VAL A 113 5.79 2.28 -10.72
C VAL A 113 4.91 2.91 -11.79
N ILE A 114 5.41 3.94 -12.49
CA ILE A 114 4.66 4.63 -13.54
C ILE A 114 4.26 3.64 -14.65
N GLN A 115 5.18 2.80 -15.11
CA GLN A 115 4.92 1.83 -16.16
C GLN A 115 3.86 0.79 -15.74
N ALA A 116 3.91 0.29 -14.50
CA ALA A 116 2.95 -0.67 -13.97
C ALA A 116 1.52 -0.10 -14.02
N TYR A 117 1.32 1.10 -13.44
CA TYR A 117 0.01 1.74 -13.39
C TYR A 117 -0.47 2.23 -14.76
N ALA A 118 0.42 2.77 -15.61
CA ALA A 118 0.06 3.18 -16.96
C ALA A 118 -0.38 2.01 -17.86
N ARG A 119 0.11 0.80 -17.59
CA ARG A 119 -0.30 -0.43 -18.29
C ARG A 119 -1.49 -1.13 -17.64
N GLY A 120 -1.89 -0.73 -16.43
CA GLY A 120 -2.85 -1.45 -15.62
C GLY A 120 -2.43 -2.90 -15.31
N LYS A 121 -1.12 -3.20 -15.31
CA LYS A 121 -0.59 -4.55 -15.12
C LYS A 121 0.85 -4.53 -14.62
N PHE A 122 1.16 -5.44 -13.71
CA PHE A 122 2.51 -5.65 -13.20
C PHE A 122 2.80 -7.12 -12.89
N ALA A 123 3.88 -7.65 -13.47
CA ALA A 123 4.40 -8.97 -13.13
C ALA A 123 5.68 -8.80 -12.31
N GLY A 124 5.60 -9.06 -11.01
CA GLY A 124 6.72 -8.87 -10.09
C GLY A 124 6.27 -8.74 -8.63
N ASN A 125 7.21 -8.33 -7.78
CA ASN A 125 6.99 -8.12 -6.36
C ASN A 125 6.19 -6.85 -6.10
N LEU A 126 4.93 -6.96 -5.66
CA LEU A 126 4.03 -5.83 -5.41
C LEU A 126 4.61 -4.85 -4.37
N LEU A 127 5.41 -5.35 -3.42
CA LEU A 127 6.07 -4.53 -2.40
C LEU A 127 7.04 -3.50 -3.00
N ASP A 128 7.51 -3.71 -4.24
CA ASP A 128 8.40 -2.79 -4.95
C ASP A 128 7.64 -1.64 -5.64
N LEU A 129 6.31 -1.67 -5.62
CA LEU A 129 5.49 -0.58 -6.15
C LEU A 129 5.12 0.47 -5.10
N THR A 130 5.19 0.13 -3.82
CA THR A 130 4.69 0.98 -2.73
C THR A 130 5.70 2.06 -2.33
N GLU A 131 5.21 3.15 -1.74
CA GLU A 131 6.02 4.14 -1.04
C GLU A 131 5.48 4.29 0.39
N PRO A 132 6.25 3.93 1.44
CA PRO A 132 7.60 3.38 1.38
C PRO A 132 7.66 2.01 0.67
N GLY A 133 8.76 1.75 -0.05
CA GLY A 133 8.95 0.48 -0.78
C GLY A 133 9.26 -0.68 0.16
N HIS A 134 8.39 -1.69 0.22
CA HIS A 134 8.50 -2.76 1.21
C HIS A 134 9.34 -3.97 0.78
N GLY A 135 9.84 -4.01 -0.46
CA GLY A 135 10.57 -5.18 -1.00
C GLY A 135 11.74 -5.66 -0.13
N GLY A 136 12.60 -4.74 0.32
CA GLY A 136 13.72 -5.08 1.20
C GLY A 136 13.32 -5.47 2.64
N ARG A 137 12.06 -5.30 3.03
CA ARG A 137 11.57 -5.57 4.39
C ARG A 137 11.09 -7.02 4.52
N PHE A 138 10.50 -7.59 3.46
CA PHE A 138 10.02 -8.98 3.45
C PHE A 138 11.19 -9.91 3.08
N LYS A 139 12.14 -10.06 4.01
CA LYS A 139 13.44 -10.70 3.74
C LYS A 139 13.30 -12.10 3.13
N GLY A 140 13.78 -12.27 1.90
CA GLY A 140 13.80 -13.54 1.18
C GLY A 140 12.47 -13.94 0.53
N TYR A 141 11.47 -13.06 0.55
CA TYR A 141 10.16 -13.29 -0.04
C TYR A 141 9.73 -12.13 -0.92
N ILE A 142 8.85 -12.42 -1.87
CA ILE A 142 8.11 -11.43 -2.65
C ILE A 142 6.61 -11.62 -2.44
N VAL A 143 5.85 -10.56 -2.64
CA VAL A 143 4.40 -10.66 -2.86
C VAL A 143 4.19 -10.66 -4.37
N ASP A 144 4.08 -11.84 -4.97
CA ASP A 144 3.89 -11.98 -6.41
C ASP A 144 2.51 -11.45 -6.82
N ASN A 145 2.53 -10.32 -7.54
CA ASN A 145 1.32 -9.63 -7.96
C ASN A 145 0.44 -10.46 -8.93
N THR A 146 1.02 -11.44 -9.61
CA THR A 146 0.31 -12.27 -10.60
C THR A 146 -0.54 -13.37 -9.97
N LEU A 147 -0.25 -13.73 -8.71
CA LEU A 147 -0.90 -14.83 -7.99
C LEU A 147 -2.14 -14.39 -7.19
N PHE A 148 -2.46 -13.09 -7.17
CA PHE A 148 -3.67 -12.60 -6.52
C PHE A 148 -4.92 -13.22 -7.16
N PRO A 149 -5.92 -13.61 -6.35
CA PRO A 149 -7.12 -14.21 -6.90
C PRO A 149 -7.96 -13.17 -7.65
N LYS A 150 -8.75 -13.63 -8.63
CA LYS A 150 -9.58 -12.76 -9.48
C LYS A 150 -10.63 -11.97 -8.69
N ASP A 151 -11.05 -12.47 -7.53
CA ASP A 151 -12.03 -11.83 -6.66
C ASP A 151 -11.41 -10.80 -5.70
N TRP A 152 -10.08 -10.63 -5.68
CA TRP A 152 -9.36 -9.75 -4.75
C TRP A 152 -9.98 -8.36 -4.64
N PHE A 153 -10.16 -7.68 -5.77
CA PHE A 153 -10.74 -6.34 -5.79
C PHE A 153 -12.14 -6.34 -5.18
N ASN A 154 -13.05 -7.19 -5.68
CA ASN A 154 -14.43 -7.20 -5.23
C ASN A 154 -14.56 -7.56 -3.74
N THR A 155 -13.76 -8.51 -3.26
CA THR A 155 -13.76 -8.93 -1.86
C THR A 155 -13.21 -7.84 -0.96
N THR A 156 -12.08 -7.22 -1.31
CA THR A 156 -11.45 -6.20 -0.46
C THR A 156 -12.16 -4.85 -0.52
N PHE A 157 -12.68 -4.45 -1.67
CA PHE A 157 -13.41 -3.19 -1.85
C PHE A 157 -14.72 -3.14 -1.06
N ASN A 158 -15.35 -4.30 -0.84
CA ASN A 158 -16.58 -4.44 -0.06
C ASN A 158 -16.34 -4.93 1.38
N CYS A 159 -15.08 -5.08 1.79
CA CYS A 159 -14.71 -5.60 3.10
C CYS A 159 -15.23 -4.69 4.23
N LYS A 160 -15.65 -5.29 5.34
CA LYS A 160 -16.12 -4.58 6.54
C LYS A 160 -15.10 -4.55 7.68
N GLY A 161 -13.87 -5.02 7.44
CA GLY A 161 -12.79 -4.99 8.43
C GLY A 161 -12.98 -5.91 9.63
N LYS A 162 -13.92 -6.86 9.58
CA LYS A 162 -14.15 -7.87 10.66
C LYS A 162 -13.14 -9.02 10.58
N CYS A 163 -11.85 -8.70 10.66
CA CYS A 163 -10.76 -9.67 10.48
C CYS A 163 -10.70 -10.72 11.59
N ASN A 164 -11.26 -10.46 12.77
CA ASN A 164 -11.41 -11.43 13.85
C ASN A 164 -12.26 -12.66 13.48
N GLU A 165 -13.12 -12.53 12.45
CA GLU A 165 -14.05 -13.56 11.99
C GLU A 165 -13.76 -14.00 10.54
N CYS A 166 -12.71 -13.46 9.90
CA CYS A 166 -12.44 -13.63 8.48
C CYS A 166 -10.97 -13.93 8.22
N ASN A 167 -10.69 -14.98 7.44
CA ASN A 167 -9.33 -15.38 7.09
C ASN A 167 -8.95 -15.22 5.61
N TYR A 168 -9.66 -14.36 4.89
CA TYR A 168 -9.45 -14.18 3.46
C TYR A 168 -8.03 -13.72 3.14
N CYS A 169 -7.54 -12.68 3.82
CA CYS A 169 -6.21 -12.13 3.56
C CYS A 169 -5.08 -13.08 3.97
N GLU A 170 -5.22 -13.91 5.01
CA GLU A 170 -4.22 -14.94 5.31
C GLU A 170 -4.12 -15.94 4.14
N LYS A 171 -5.26 -16.46 3.67
CA LYS A 171 -5.32 -17.40 2.54
C LYS A 171 -4.78 -16.80 1.24
N VAL A 172 -4.98 -15.50 1.01
CA VAL A 172 -4.37 -14.80 -0.13
C VAL A 172 -2.87 -14.68 0.09
N MET A 173 -2.42 -14.27 1.27
CA MET A 173 -1.00 -14.15 1.60
C MET A 173 -0.25 -15.46 1.37
N GLU A 174 -0.79 -16.59 1.80
CA GLU A 174 -0.22 -17.93 1.56
C GLU A 174 0.03 -18.22 0.08
N LYS A 175 -0.81 -17.69 -0.82
CA LYS A 175 -0.70 -17.91 -2.27
C LYS A 175 0.29 -16.94 -2.91
N VAL A 176 0.28 -15.68 -2.51
CA VAL A 176 1.06 -14.62 -3.16
C VAL A 176 2.46 -14.48 -2.58
N LEU A 177 2.71 -14.97 -1.37
CA LEU A 177 4.00 -14.87 -0.71
C LEU A 177 4.94 -15.97 -1.20
N VAL A 178 5.86 -15.62 -2.10
CA VAL A 178 6.78 -16.57 -2.74
C VAL A 178 8.19 -16.37 -2.22
N LYS A 179 8.86 -17.47 -1.83
CA LYS A 179 10.27 -17.45 -1.40
C LYS A 179 11.18 -17.28 -2.62
N MET A 180 12.12 -16.33 -2.56
CA MET A 180 12.97 -15.97 -3.69
C MET A 180 13.88 -17.10 -4.21
N GLY A 181 14.13 -18.13 -3.40
CA GLY A 181 14.93 -19.31 -3.80
C GLY A 181 14.15 -20.40 -4.56
N ASN A 182 12.82 -20.27 -4.71
CA ASN A 182 11.97 -21.23 -5.42
C ASN A 182 11.54 -20.74 -6.81
N MET A 183 12.08 -19.61 -7.28
CA MET A 183 11.87 -19.13 -8.65
C MET A 183 12.85 -19.89 -9.57
N VAL A 184 12.40 -21.04 -10.09
CA VAL A 184 13.07 -21.80 -11.16
C VAL A 184 12.48 -21.39 -12.50
#